data_AF-A0A5N8WA54-F1
#
_entry.id   AF-A0A5N8WA54-F1
#
_cell.length_a   1.000
_cell.length_b   1.000
_cell.length_c   1.000
_cell.angle_alpha   90.00
_cell.angle_beta   90.00
_cell.angle_gamma   90.00
#
_symmetry.space_group_name_H-M   'P 1'
#
loop_
_entity.id
_entity.type
_entity.pdbx_description
1 polymer ?
#
loop_
_entity_poly.entity_id
_entity_poly.type
_entity_poly.pdbx_seq_one_letter_code
_entity_poly.pdbx_strand_id
1 'polypeptide(L)'
;MEGKDNSCHLNSAALWASERVAGLATGYALSDDDLWRQHSWGLAADGTVVETTEPRRLYAGLELDPRAAWRFVMANAGPNDVHPTPGRMAMLKGLARGKPTATVPEA
;
A
#
# COMPACT_ATOMS: atom_id res chain seq x y z
N MET A 1 -0.93 15.02 4.92
CA MET A 1 0.51 14.96 5.30
C MET A 1 1.27 14.78 4.01
N GLU A 2 2.24 15.64 3.74
CA GLU A 2 2.91 15.73 2.45
C GLU A 2 4.07 14.74 2.40
N GLY A 3 4.06 13.82 1.44
CA GLY A 3 5.16 12.88 1.21
C GLY A 3 6.24 13.51 0.32
N LYS A 4 7.32 12.76 0.01
CA LYS A 4 8.30 13.23 -0.98
C LYS A 4 7.63 13.24 -2.37
N ASP A 5 7.77 14.33 -3.11
CA ASP A 5 7.26 14.45 -4.47
C ASP A 5 7.71 13.27 -5.35
N ASN A 6 6.82 12.82 -6.23
CA ASN A 6 7.06 11.71 -7.17
C ASN A 6 7.49 10.38 -6.50
N SER A 7 7.29 10.24 -5.19
CA SER A 7 7.69 9.06 -4.40
C SER A 7 6.48 8.32 -3.81
N CYS A 8 5.38 8.25 -4.56
CA CYS A 8 4.10 7.69 -4.08
C CYS A 8 4.24 6.26 -3.53
N HIS A 9 5.11 5.43 -4.13
CA HIS A 9 5.40 4.08 -3.65
C HIS A 9 6.09 4.08 -2.27
N LEU A 10 7.12 4.90 -2.11
CA LEU A 10 7.83 5.05 -0.83
C LEU A 10 6.91 5.60 0.25
N ASN A 11 6.16 6.66 -0.06
CA ASN A 11 5.28 7.33 0.89
C ASN A 11 4.16 6.39 1.35
N SER A 12 3.51 5.68 0.41
CA SER A 12 2.45 4.73 0.73
C SER A 12 2.97 3.53 1.53
N ALA A 13 4.15 3.02 1.18
CA ALA A 13 4.84 1.99 1.97
C ALA A 13 5.11 2.45 3.41
N ALA A 14 5.62 3.67 3.58
CA ALA A 14 5.91 4.24 4.89
C ALA A 14 4.64 4.44 5.74
N LEU A 15 3.56 4.95 5.15
CA LEU A 15 2.27 5.09 5.85
C LEU A 15 1.73 3.74 6.31
N TRP A 16 1.76 2.73 5.44
CA TRP A 16 1.25 1.40 5.77
C TRP A 16 2.09 0.73 6.86
N ALA A 17 3.41 0.79 6.78
CA ALA A 17 4.29 0.19 7.77
C ALA A 17 4.22 0.89 9.15
N SER A 18 3.97 2.20 9.16
CA SER A 18 3.78 2.99 10.39
C SER A 18 2.35 2.93 10.95
N GLU A 19 1.47 2.07 10.41
CA GLU A 19 0.06 1.92 10.80
C GLU A 19 -0.76 3.21 10.71
N ARG A 20 -0.32 4.17 9.88
CA ARG A 20 -1.04 5.43 9.65
C ARG A 20 -2.17 5.30 8.65
N VAL A 21 -2.16 4.20 7.89
CA VAL A 21 -3.24 3.75 7.02
C VAL A 21 -3.47 2.26 7.30
N ALA A 22 -4.72 1.82 7.18
CA ALA A 22 -5.09 0.43 7.41
C ALA A 22 -4.66 -0.46 6.23
N GLY A 23 -4.91 0.01 5.01
CA GLY A 23 -4.62 -0.69 3.76
C GLY A 23 -3.59 0.03 2.90
N LEU A 24 -3.07 -0.71 1.91
CA LEU A 24 -2.14 -0.22 0.90
C LEU A 24 -2.62 -0.74 -0.45
N ALA A 25 -2.77 0.14 -1.42
CA ALA A 25 -3.24 -0.20 -2.75
C ALA A 25 -2.24 0.25 -3.83
N THR A 26 -2.30 -0.43 -4.97
CA THR A 26 -1.52 -0.10 -6.16
C THR A 26 -2.34 -0.32 -7.43
N GLY A 27 -2.03 0.44 -8.47
CA GLY A 27 -2.73 0.40 -9.75
C GLY A 27 -2.41 1.62 -10.59
N TYR A 28 -3.44 2.23 -11.16
CA TYR A 28 -3.34 3.44 -11.95
C TYR A 28 -4.23 4.54 -11.37
N ALA A 29 -3.78 5.78 -11.50
CA ALA A 29 -4.57 6.95 -11.15
C ALA A 29 -4.64 7.93 -12.32
N LEU A 30 -5.83 8.50 -12.54
CA LEU A 30 -6.08 9.47 -13.60
C LEU A 30 -5.67 10.86 -13.11
N SER A 31 -4.79 11.50 -13.87
CA SER A 31 -4.31 12.84 -13.58
C SER A 31 -5.14 13.89 -14.31
N ASP A 32 -4.91 15.17 -14.02
CA ASP A 32 -5.68 16.27 -14.61
C ASP A 32 -5.42 16.46 -16.12
N ASP A 33 -4.30 15.94 -16.63
CA ASP A 33 -3.97 15.91 -18.06
C ASP A 33 -4.58 14.70 -18.80
N ASP A 34 -5.58 14.05 -18.20
CA ASP A 34 -6.29 12.87 -18.70
C ASP A 34 -5.42 11.62 -18.94
N LEU A 35 -4.19 11.59 -18.40
CA LEU A 35 -3.32 10.42 -18.47
C LEU A 35 -3.42 9.56 -17.21
N TRP A 36 -3.54 8.25 -17.43
CA TRP A 36 -3.43 7.22 -16.40
C TRP A 36 -1.95 6.94 -16.10
N ARG A 37 -1.58 7.05 -14.84
CA ARG A 37 -0.20 6.80 -14.37
C ARG A 37 -0.19 5.72 -13.32
N GLN A 38 0.84 4.87 -13.34
CA GLN A 38 1.05 3.92 -12.25
C GLN A 38 1.14 4.68 -10.94
N HIS A 39 0.44 4.19 -9.93
CA HIS A 39 0.33 4.87 -8.66
C HIS A 39 0.09 3.88 -7.52
N SER A 40 0.39 4.33 -6.31
CA SER A 40 0.07 3.63 -5.07
C SER A 40 -0.42 4.63 -4.03
N TRP A 41 -1.34 4.20 -3.19
CA TRP A 41 -1.98 5.04 -2.18
C TRP A 41 -2.29 4.25 -0.91
N GLY A 42 -2.47 4.96 0.19
CA GLY A 42 -2.97 4.36 1.43
C GLY A 42 -4.49 4.24 1.42
N LEU A 43 -5.03 3.35 2.26
CA LEU A 43 -6.45 3.26 2.54
C LEU A 43 -6.70 3.44 4.04
N ALA A 44 -7.59 4.36 4.39
CA ALA A 44 -8.11 4.45 5.74
C ALA A 44 -8.98 3.22 6.07
N ALA A 45 -9.31 3.02 7.35
CA ALA A 45 -10.08 1.86 7.80
C ALA A 45 -11.50 1.79 7.19
N ASP A 46 -12.04 2.92 6.76
CA ASP A 46 -13.34 3.03 6.08
C ASP A 46 -13.23 2.90 4.54
N GLY A 47 -12.04 2.63 4.01
CA GLY A 47 -11.78 2.52 2.57
C GLY A 47 -11.48 3.86 1.89
N THR A 48 -11.46 4.98 2.61
CA THR A 48 -11.10 6.29 2.03
C THR A 48 -9.66 6.28 1.52
N VAL A 49 -9.45 6.78 0.30
CA VAL A 49 -8.12 6.94 -0.30
C VAL A 49 -7.32 7.99 0.46
N VAL A 50 -6.11 7.63 0.87
CA VAL A 50 -5.12 8.51 1.48
C VAL A 50 -3.99 8.73 0.48
N GLU A 51 -4.07 9.87 -0.21
CA GLU A 51 -3.07 10.32 -1.18
C GLU A 51 -1.87 10.98 -0.49
N THR A 52 -0.69 10.84 -1.09
CA THR A 52 0.58 11.30 -0.48
C THR A 52 1.40 12.25 -1.36
N THR A 53 1.12 12.33 -2.66
CA THR A 53 1.87 13.20 -3.58
C THR A 53 0.99 14.28 -4.19
N GLU A 54 0.04 13.91 -5.04
CA GLU A 54 -0.80 14.85 -5.77
C GLU A 54 -2.22 14.28 -5.86
N PRO A 55 -3.28 15.10 -5.68
CA PRO A 55 -4.65 14.64 -5.88
C PRO A 55 -4.82 14.04 -7.27
N ARG A 56 -5.52 12.91 -7.35
CA ARG A 56 -5.89 12.27 -8.62
C ARG A 56 -7.40 12.28 -8.78
N ARG A 57 -7.86 12.36 -10.02
CA ARG A 57 -9.30 12.41 -10.33
C ARG A 57 -9.98 11.07 -10.09
N LEU A 58 -9.32 9.98 -10.46
CA LEU A 58 -9.84 8.61 -10.33
C LEU A 58 -8.70 7.64 -9.99
N TYR A 59 -9.07 6.53 -9.36
CA TYR A 59 -8.17 5.45 -8.96
C TYR A 59 -8.74 4.12 -9.44
N ALA A 60 -7.91 3.32 -10.11
CA ALA A 60 -8.25 1.99 -10.56
C ALA A 60 -7.13 1.02 -10.18
N GLY A 61 -7.40 0.09 -9.29
CA GLY A 61 -6.38 -0.83 -8.77
C GLY A 61 -6.94 -1.80 -7.75
N LEU A 62 -6.03 -2.38 -6.98
CA LEU A 62 -6.34 -3.39 -5.97
C LEU A 62 -5.71 -3.03 -4.63
N GLU A 63 -6.45 -3.31 -3.55
CA GLU A 63 -5.87 -3.36 -2.22
C GLU A 63 -4.98 -4.60 -2.11
N LEU A 64 -3.76 -4.42 -1.62
CA LEU A 64 -2.81 -5.50 -1.39
C LEU A 64 -3.18 -6.23 -0.10
N ASP A 65 -3.24 -7.56 -0.16
CA ASP A 65 -3.28 -8.36 1.05
C ASP A 65 -2.04 -8.06 1.92
N PRO A 66 -2.09 -8.33 3.24
CA PRO A 66 -1.01 -7.96 4.15
C PRO A 66 0.39 -8.51 3.79
N ARG A 67 0.45 -9.69 3.16
CA ARG A 67 1.72 -10.29 2.71
C ARG A 67 2.22 -9.60 1.44
N ALA A 68 1.33 -9.29 0.50
CA ALA A 68 1.67 -8.53 -0.71
C ALA A 68 2.09 -7.10 -0.36
N ALA A 69 1.41 -6.45 0.58
CA ALA A 69 1.75 -5.12 1.07
C ALA A 69 3.14 -5.09 1.73
N TRP A 70 3.50 -6.13 2.51
CA TRP A 70 4.86 -6.23 3.05
C TRP A 70 5.94 -6.37 1.98
N ARG A 71 5.69 -7.21 0.96
CA ARG A 71 6.60 -7.32 -0.18
C ARG A 71 6.75 -5.98 -0.91
N PHE A 72 5.66 -5.24 -1.06
CA PHE A 72 5.68 -3.90 -1.64
C PHE A 72 6.55 -2.96 -0.81
N VAL A 73 6.42 -2.95 0.52
CA VAL A 73 7.28 -2.15 1.41
C VAL A 73 8.76 -2.50 1.20
N MET A 74 9.10 -3.79 1.26
CA MET A 74 10.48 -4.24 1.09
C MET A 74 11.08 -3.91 -0.29
N ALA A 75 10.25 -3.80 -1.33
CA ALA A 75 10.69 -3.48 -2.68
C ALA A 75 10.87 -1.96 -2.92
N ASN A 76 10.19 -1.11 -2.16
CA ASN A 76 10.12 0.33 -2.42
C ASN A 76 10.72 1.19 -1.31
N ALA A 77 11.04 0.61 -0.15
CA ALA A 77 11.61 1.33 0.98
C ALA A 77 12.91 0.70 1.47
N GLY A 78 13.92 1.54 1.71
CA GLY A 78 15.15 1.13 2.36
C GLY A 78 14.99 1.00 3.88
N PRO A 79 15.97 0.38 4.56
CA PRO A 79 15.97 0.21 6.02
C PRO A 79 15.86 1.52 6.83
N ASN A 80 16.25 2.65 6.22
CA ASN A 80 16.23 3.98 6.82
C ASN A 80 14.95 4.77 6.49
N ASP A 81 14.14 4.31 5.54
CA ASP A 81 12.95 5.03 5.11
C ASP A 81 11.69 4.63 5.88
N VAL A 82 11.69 3.40 6.42
CA VAL A 82 10.51 2.80 7.00
C VAL A 82 10.85 2.05 8.28
N HIS A 83 10.12 2.37 9.35
CA HIS A 83 10.20 1.70 10.64
C HIS A 83 8.85 1.05 10.96
N PRO A 84 8.67 -0.25 10.65
CA PRO A 84 7.42 -0.94 10.94
C PRO A 84 7.12 -0.91 12.44
N THR A 85 5.87 -0.64 12.81
CA THR A 85 5.46 -0.66 14.21
C THR A 85 5.49 -2.09 14.78
N PRO A 86 5.54 -2.25 16.12
CA PRO A 86 5.38 -3.56 16.74
C PRO A 86 4.08 -4.28 16.33
N GLY A 87 2.98 -3.55 16.14
CA GLY A 87 1.69 -4.09 15.68
C GLY A 87 1.79 -4.70 14.29
N ARG A 88 2.37 -3.95 13.33
CA ARG A 88 2.61 -4.46 11.98
C ARG A 88 3.57 -5.65 11.98
N MET A 89 4.61 -5.63 12.81
CA MET A 89 5.52 -6.77 12.94
C MET A 89 4.84 -8.02 13.50
N ALA A 90 3.92 -7.87 14.47
CA ALA A 90 3.13 -8.97 14.99
C ALA A 90 2.21 -9.58 13.92
N MET A 91 1.56 -8.72 13.13
CA MET A 91 0.73 -9.12 11.98
C MET A 91 1.52 -10.00 11.00
N LEU A 92 2.73 -9.55 10.60
CA LEU A 92 3.60 -10.28 9.67
C LEU A 92 4.05 -11.65 10.21
N LYS A 93 4.36 -11.72 11.51
CA LYS A 93 4.65 -12.99 12.18
C LYS A 93 3.42 -13.92 12.20
N GLY A 94 2.21 -13.37 12.29
CA GLY A 94 0.96 -14.13 12.15
C GLY A 94 0.81 -14.72 10.75
N LEU A 95 1.02 -13.91 9.71
CA LEU A 95 0.94 -14.31 8.30
C LEU A 95 1.94 -15.42 7.92
N ALA A 96 3.16 -15.39 8.47
CA ALA A 96 4.16 -16.44 8.24
C ALA A 96 3.77 -17.80 8.83
N ARG A 97 2.86 -17.82 9.80
CA ARG A 97 2.38 -19.05 10.48
C ARG A 97 1.15 -19.66 9.82
N GLY A 98 0.41 -18.90 9.00
CA GLY A 98 -0.69 -19.40 8.19
C GLY A 98 -0.18 -19.93 6.85
N LYS A 99 -0.26 -21.25 6.61
CA LYS A 99 -0.09 -21.79 5.25
C LYS A 99 -1.18 -21.22 4.34
N PRO A 100 -0.88 -20.80 3.10
CA PRO A 100 -1.92 -20.44 2.15
C PRO A 100 -2.64 -21.72 1.70
N THR A 101 -3.86 -21.93 2.19
CA THR A 101 -4.83 -22.82 1.55
C THR A 101 -5.43 -22.04 0.38
N ALA A 102 -4.80 -22.16 -0.80
CA ALA A 102 -5.44 -21.77 -2.04
C ALA A 102 -6.37 -22.93 -2.47
N THR A 103 -7.68 -22.78 -2.24
CA THR A 103 -8.68 -23.49 -3.03
C THR A 103 -9.19 -22.51 -4.07
N VAL A 104 -8.75 -22.69 -5.32
CA VAL A 104 -9.40 -22.10 -6.48
C VAL A 104 -10.65 -22.95 -6.72
N PRO A 105 -11.88 -22.38 -6.77
CA PRO A 105 -13.04 -23.13 -7.23
C PRO A 105 -12.85 -23.45 -8.72
N GLU A 106 -12.95 -24.72 -9.10
CA GLU A 106 -13.12 -25.10 -10.50
C GLU A 106 -14.46 -24.54 -11.02
N ALA A 107 -14.42 -23.96 -12.21
CA ALA A 107 -15.57 -23.48 -12.96
C ALA A 107 -16.25 -24.61 -13.72
#